data_AF-A0A7V8V1R8-F1
#
_entry.id   AF-A0A7V8V1R8-F1
#
_cell.length_a   1.000
_cell.length_b   1.000
_cell.length_c   1.000
_cell.angle_alpha   90.00
_cell.angle_beta   90.00
_cell.angle_gamma   90.00
#
_symmetry.space_group_name_H-M   'P 1'
#
loop_
_entity.id
_entity.type
_entity.pdbx_description
1 polymer ?
#
loop_
_entity_poly.entity_id
_entity_poly.type
_entity_poly.pdbx_seq_one_letter_code
_entity_poly.pdbx_strand_id
1 'polypeptide(L)'
;MTAYRAVSALLTLYLKAAPIMAKNVLGTDLQDCSHEPLTGFFRDGCCHTGAEDVGLHIVCSEMTEAFLEFSKNAGNDLSTPHPEFGFPGLKPGNRWCLCALRWKEAFQAGVAPAVVLEATHISTLEFVDLEDLQEHSVQR
;
A
#
# COMPACT_ATOMS: atom_id res chain seq x y z
N MET A 1 -22.13 36.42 -31.00
CA MET A 1 -21.59 35.03 -31.03
C MET A 1 -20.14 34.99 -30.51
N THR A 2 -19.85 35.55 -29.33
CA THR A 2 -18.45 35.74 -28.90
C THR A 2 -18.20 35.49 -27.41
N ALA A 3 -19.23 35.48 -26.55
CA ALA A 3 -19.08 35.15 -25.13
C ALA A 3 -19.12 33.64 -24.83
N TYR A 4 -19.84 32.84 -25.63
CA TYR A 4 -20.04 31.40 -25.39
C TYR A 4 -18.78 30.55 -25.66
N ARG A 5 -17.89 31.02 -26.54
CA ARG A 5 -16.64 30.31 -26.87
C ARG A 5 -15.54 30.50 -25.81
N ALA A 6 -15.57 31.59 -25.04
CA ALA A 6 -14.56 31.87 -24.01
C ALA A 6 -14.78 31.03 -22.73
N VAL A 7 -16.04 30.79 -22.35
CA VAL A 7 -16.36 29.93 -21.18
C VAL A 7 -15.96 28.47 -21.44
N SER A 8 -16.13 28.00 -22.68
CA SER A 8 -15.74 26.64 -23.07
C SER A 8 -14.22 26.41 -23.00
N ALA A 9 -13.39 27.37 -23.41
CA ALA A 9 -11.94 27.22 -23.38
C ALA A 9 -11.36 27.24 -21.95
N LEU A 10 -11.94 28.04 -21.05
CA LEU A 10 -11.54 28.08 -19.62
C LEU A 10 -11.94 26.79 -18.88
N LEU A 11 -13.07 26.18 -19.23
CA LEU A 11 -13.50 24.90 -18.65
C LEU A 11 -12.62 23.73 -19.10
N THR A 12 -12.16 23.73 -20.36
CA THR A 12 -11.26 22.70 -20.89
C THR A 12 -9.84 22.78 -20.29
N LEU A 13 -9.39 23.97 -19.85
CA LEU A 13 -8.11 24.14 -19.15
C LEU A 13 -8.15 23.68 -17.69
N TYR A 14 -9.31 23.75 -17.02
CA TYR A 14 -9.53 23.20 -15.68
C TYR A 14 -9.79 21.68 -15.66
N LEU A 15 -10.16 21.09 -16.80
CA LEU A 15 -10.38 19.64 -16.97
C LEU A 15 -9.11 18.84 -17.30
N LYS A 16 -7.93 19.48 -17.35
CA LYS A 16 -6.68 18.78 -17.04
C LYS A 16 -6.62 18.58 -15.53
N ALA A 17 -7.59 17.84 -15.00
CA ALA A 17 -7.58 17.40 -13.62
C ALA A 17 -6.21 16.76 -13.37
N ALA A 18 -5.52 17.21 -12.32
CA ALA A 18 -4.43 16.43 -11.79
C ALA A 18 -4.93 14.98 -11.67
N PRO A 19 -4.12 13.96 -12.07
CA PRO A 19 -4.54 12.57 -11.97
C PRO A 19 -5.08 12.36 -10.55
N ILE A 20 -6.22 11.65 -10.42
CA ILE A 20 -6.78 11.31 -9.11
C ILE A 20 -5.79 10.32 -8.50
N MET A 21 -4.78 10.86 -7.81
CA MET A 21 -3.79 10.09 -7.09
C MET A 21 -4.49 9.49 -5.87
N ALA A 22 -4.25 8.20 -5.64
CA ALA A 22 -4.63 7.57 -4.38
C ALA A 22 -4.03 8.36 -3.21
N LYS A 23 -4.72 8.35 -2.07
CA LYS A 23 -4.27 9.02 -0.86
C LYS A 23 -3.67 8.00 0.10
N ASN A 24 -2.68 8.44 0.86
CA ASN A 24 -2.19 7.68 2.00
C ASN A 24 -3.01 7.95 3.26
N VAL A 25 -2.74 7.20 4.33
CA VAL A 25 -3.41 7.32 5.63
C VAL A 25 -3.24 8.69 6.30
N LEU A 26 -2.30 9.51 5.83
CA LEU A 26 -2.10 10.90 6.28
C LEU A 26 -2.90 11.92 5.46
N GLY A 27 -3.68 11.47 4.47
CA GLY A 27 -4.46 12.32 3.57
C GLY A 27 -3.65 13.01 2.46
N THR A 28 -2.36 12.70 2.32
CA THR A 28 -1.49 13.20 1.25
C THR A 28 -1.42 12.20 0.09
N ASP A 29 -0.73 12.56 -1.00
CA ASP A 29 -0.59 11.66 -2.15
C ASP A 29 0.16 10.38 -1.75
N LEU A 30 -0.33 9.23 -2.21
CA LEU A 30 0.26 7.94 -1.95
C LEU A 30 1.64 7.83 -2.62
N GLN A 31 2.66 7.48 -1.83
CA GLN A 31 4.01 7.26 -2.31
C GLN A 31 4.25 5.79 -2.68
N ASP A 32 5.25 5.55 -3.52
CA ASP A 32 5.71 4.20 -3.82
C ASP A 32 6.22 3.49 -2.56
N CYS A 33 5.90 2.20 -2.45
CA CYS A 33 6.34 1.36 -1.35
C CYS A 33 7.71 0.73 -1.63
N SER A 34 7.86 0.07 -2.79
CA SER A 34 9.11 -0.63 -3.17
C SER A 34 9.17 -0.95 -4.65
N HIS A 35 10.33 -0.72 -5.27
CA HIS A 35 10.64 -1.21 -6.63
C HIS A 35 11.61 -2.41 -6.62
N GLU A 36 12.26 -2.67 -5.48
CA GLU A 36 13.24 -3.76 -5.33
C GLU A 36 13.13 -4.36 -3.91
N PRO A 37 12.37 -5.46 -3.72
CA PRO A 37 11.58 -6.15 -4.73
C PRO A 37 10.35 -5.35 -5.17
N LEU A 38 9.93 -5.54 -6.43
CA LEU A 38 8.75 -4.87 -7.00
C LEU A 38 7.48 -5.37 -6.31
N THR A 39 6.79 -4.47 -5.62
CA THR A 39 5.58 -4.76 -4.83
C THR A 39 4.30 -4.23 -5.50
N GLY A 40 3.18 -4.30 -4.78
CA GLY A 40 1.87 -3.82 -5.20
C GLY A 40 1.08 -4.94 -5.86
N PHE A 41 -0.24 -4.94 -5.69
CA PHE A 41 -1.13 -5.90 -6.36
C PHE A 41 -0.95 -5.82 -7.88
N PHE A 42 -0.88 -4.60 -8.42
CA PHE A 42 -0.66 -4.34 -9.85
C PHE A 42 0.81 -4.41 -10.30
N ARG A 43 1.75 -4.73 -9.38
CA ARG A 43 3.20 -4.74 -9.64
C ARG A 43 3.72 -3.42 -10.22
N ASP A 44 3.27 -2.30 -9.67
CA ASP A 44 3.69 -0.94 -10.02
C ASP A 44 4.58 -0.28 -8.95
N GLY A 45 4.89 -1.02 -7.88
CA GLY A 45 5.67 -0.56 -6.74
C GLY A 45 4.88 0.22 -5.69
N CYS A 46 3.59 0.48 -5.93
CA CYS A 46 2.72 1.23 -5.04
C CYS A 46 1.63 0.32 -4.43
N CYS A 47 1.14 0.67 -3.23
CA CYS A 47 0.04 -0.07 -2.60
C CYS A 47 -1.33 0.38 -3.13
N HIS A 48 -1.43 0.49 -4.46
CA HIS A 48 -2.69 0.70 -5.16
C HIS A 48 -3.57 -0.55 -5.07
N THR A 49 -4.88 -0.30 -5.05
CA THR A 49 -5.90 -1.35 -5.00
C THR A 49 -7.04 -1.05 -5.98
N GLY A 50 -7.91 -2.03 -6.19
CA GLY A 50 -9.03 -1.94 -7.12
C GLY A 50 -9.98 -3.12 -6.94
N ALA A 51 -11.02 -3.20 -7.77
CA ALA A 51 -12.07 -4.23 -7.63
C ALA A 51 -11.55 -5.68 -7.72
N GLU A 52 -10.39 -5.88 -8.37
CA GLU A 52 -9.74 -7.19 -8.53
C GLU A 52 -8.92 -7.61 -7.29
N ASP A 53 -8.50 -6.66 -6.47
CA ASP A 53 -7.65 -6.88 -5.30
C ASP A 53 -8.51 -7.20 -4.06
N VAL A 54 -9.09 -8.40 -4.05
CA VAL A 54 -9.90 -8.89 -2.91
C VAL A 54 -9.08 -8.96 -1.61
N GLY A 55 -7.76 -9.12 -1.72
CA GLY A 55 -6.86 -9.16 -0.57
C GLY A 55 -6.59 -7.79 0.06
N LEU A 56 -6.86 -6.70 -0.66
CA LEU A 56 -6.56 -5.33 -0.26
C LEU A 56 -5.09 -5.18 0.14
N HIS A 57 -4.18 -5.29 -0.82
CA HIS A 57 -2.72 -5.13 -0.63
C HIS A 57 -2.37 -3.64 -0.45
N ILE A 58 -2.84 -3.07 0.65
CA ILE A 58 -2.87 -1.62 0.88
C ILE A 58 -1.95 -1.10 1.99
N VAL A 59 -1.26 -2.00 2.71
CA VAL A 59 -0.37 -1.63 3.82
C VAL A 59 1.10 -1.80 3.44
N CYS A 60 1.81 -0.70 3.19
CA CYS A 60 3.24 -0.76 2.93
C CYS A 60 3.99 -1.04 4.24
N SER A 61 4.58 -2.22 4.33
CA SER A 61 5.25 -2.69 5.54
C SER A 61 6.68 -3.10 5.28
N GLU A 62 7.57 -2.88 6.26
CA GLU A 62 8.95 -3.35 6.24
C GLU A 62 9.05 -4.68 7.00
N MET A 63 9.37 -5.74 6.27
CA MET A 63 9.33 -7.11 6.78
C MET A 63 10.30 -7.30 7.94
N THR A 64 9.87 -8.03 8.95
CA THR A 64 10.72 -8.52 10.05
C THR A 64 10.78 -10.05 10.00
N GLU A 65 11.79 -10.63 10.62
CA GLU A 65 11.89 -12.10 10.73
C GLU A 65 10.69 -12.69 11.47
N ALA A 66 10.30 -12.08 12.59
CA ALA A 66 9.15 -12.48 13.40
C ALA A 66 7.83 -12.43 12.60
N PHE A 67 7.61 -11.38 11.82
CA PHE A 67 6.42 -11.29 10.96
C PHE A 67 6.43 -12.39 9.88
N LEU A 68 7.56 -12.61 9.19
CA LEU A 68 7.63 -13.60 8.11
C LEU A 68 7.39 -15.02 8.63
N GLU A 69 7.95 -15.36 9.79
CA GLU A 69 7.69 -16.65 10.45
C GLU A 69 6.22 -16.78 10.86
N PHE A 70 5.66 -15.76 11.50
CA PHE A 70 4.25 -15.73 11.88
C PHE A 70 3.33 -15.89 10.66
N SER A 71 3.56 -15.10 9.60
CA SER A 71 2.74 -15.08 8.40
C SER A 71 2.74 -16.44 7.72
N LYS A 72 3.90 -17.09 7.63
CA LYS A 72 4.04 -18.45 7.10
C LYS A 72 3.23 -19.45 7.91
N ASN A 73 3.33 -19.41 9.24
CA ASN A 73 2.58 -20.29 10.13
C ASN A 73 1.06 -20.03 10.09
N ALA A 74 0.64 -18.80 9.77
CA ALA A 74 -0.75 -18.39 9.55
C ALA A 74 -1.25 -18.68 8.11
N GLY A 75 -0.49 -19.44 7.32
CA GLY A 75 -0.87 -19.86 5.96
C GLY A 75 -0.64 -18.80 4.88
N ASN A 76 0.18 -17.79 5.15
CA ASN A 76 0.59 -16.75 4.20
C ASN A 76 2.12 -16.72 4.08
N ASP A 77 2.68 -17.71 3.39
CA ASP A 77 4.13 -17.80 3.21
C ASP A 77 4.64 -16.73 2.24
N LEU A 78 5.20 -15.66 2.79
CA LEU A 78 5.86 -14.59 2.04
C LEU A 78 7.37 -14.79 1.92
N SER A 79 7.92 -15.88 2.45
CA SER A 79 9.37 -16.13 2.49
C SER A 79 9.84 -17.06 1.37
N THR A 80 9.00 -18.01 0.97
CA THR A 80 9.33 -18.96 -0.11
C THR A 80 9.21 -18.29 -1.49
N PRO A 81 10.26 -18.31 -2.34
CA PRO A 81 10.17 -17.78 -3.69
C PRO A 81 9.18 -18.56 -4.56
N HIS A 82 8.43 -17.84 -5.39
CA HIS A 82 7.57 -18.38 -6.44
C HIS A 82 7.89 -17.72 -7.79
N PRO A 83 8.96 -18.18 -8.48
CA PRO A 83 9.41 -17.60 -9.75
C PRO A 83 8.34 -17.60 -10.85
N GLU A 84 7.43 -18.58 -10.82
CA GLU A 84 6.28 -18.70 -11.73
C GLU A 84 5.32 -17.50 -11.66
N PHE A 85 5.32 -16.77 -10.53
CA PHE A 85 4.53 -15.55 -10.33
C PHE A 85 5.39 -14.29 -10.24
N GLY A 86 6.70 -14.41 -10.55
CA GLY A 86 7.65 -13.32 -10.38
C GLY A 86 7.81 -12.88 -8.91
N PHE A 87 7.53 -13.75 -7.95
CA PHE A 87 7.64 -13.45 -6.53
C PHE A 87 8.99 -13.96 -5.98
N PRO A 88 9.89 -13.07 -5.51
CA PRO A 88 11.25 -13.45 -5.15
C PRO A 88 11.38 -14.15 -3.79
N GLY A 89 10.32 -14.16 -2.97
CA GLY A 89 10.41 -14.45 -1.55
C GLY A 89 11.01 -13.27 -0.79
N LEU A 90 10.36 -12.86 0.30
CA LEU A 90 10.75 -11.69 1.07
C LEU A 90 11.73 -12.05 2.19
N LYS A 91 12.54 -11.07 2.55
CA LYS A 91 13.51 -11.12 3.65
C LYS A 91 13.29 -9.95 4.60
N PRO A 92 13.79 -10.03 5.83
CA PRO A 92 13.80 -8.87 6.74
C PRO A 92 14.40 -7.63 6.06
N GLY A 93 13.76 -6.48 6.25
CA GLY A 93 14.11 -5.21 5.62
C GLY A 93 13.53 -4.99 4.22
N ASN A 94 12.94 -6.00 3.56
CA ASN A 94 12.18 -5.76 2.33
C ASN A 94 10.90 -4.99 2.64
N ARG A 95 10.51 -4.08 1.74
CA ARG A 95 9.20 -3.43 1.80
C ARG A 95 8.22 -4.15 0.88
N TRP A 96 7.00 -4.35 1.38
CA TRP A 96 5.95 -5.03 0.64
C TRP A 96 4.56 -4.50 1.00
N CYS A 97 3.65 -4.54 0.04
CA CYS A 97 2.25 -4.18 0.23
C CYS A 97 1.52 -5.41 0.75
N LEU A 98 1.21 -5.41 2.05
CA LEU A 98 0.48 -6.47 2.71
C LEU A 98 -1.03 -6.27 2.57
N CYS A 99 -1.76 -7.38 2.55
CA CYS A 99 -3.19 -7.40 2.77
C CYS A 99 -3.53 -6.72 4.11
N ALA A 100 -4.48 -5.79 4.14
CA ALA A 100 -4.86 -5.07 5.36
C ALA A 100 -5.18 -6.02 6.54
N LEU A 101 -5.93 -7.09 6.26
CA LEU A 101 -6.30 -8.07 7.27
C LEU A 101 -5.12 -8.94 7.74
N ARG A 102 -4.10 -9.16 6.90
CA ARG A 102 -2.88 -9.89 7.30
C ARG A 102 -1.98 -9.04 8.18
N TRP A 103 -1.90 -7.74 7.93
CA TRP A 103 -1.22 -6.82 8.83
C TRP A 103 -1.95 -6.76 10.18
N LYS A 104 -3.28 -6.62 10.17
CA LYS A 104 -4.11 -6.59 11.39
C LYS A 104 -4.00 -7.88 12.22
N GLU A 105 -3.98 -9.04 11.56
CA GLU A 105 -3.76 -10.33 12.21
C GLU A 105 -2.41 -10.37 12.95
N ALA A 106 -1.33 -9.90 12.31
CA ALA A 106 -0.01 -9.80 12.93
C ALA A 106 0.04 -8.78 14.08
N PHE A 107 -0.67 -7.66 13.94
CA PHE A 107 -0.80 -6.64 15.00
C PHE A 107 -1.46 -7.23 16.25
N GLN A 108 -2.57 -7.95 16.09
CA GLN A 108 -3.25 -8.64 17.19
C GLN A 108 -2.37 -9.72 17.84
N ALA A 109 -1.46 -10.32 17.08
CA ALA A 109 -0.48 -11.29 17.58
C ALA A 109 0.79 -10.63 18.19
N GLY A 110 0.90 -9.30 18.18
CA GLY A 110 2.05 -8.57 18.73
C GLY A 110 3.33 -8.66 17.88
N VAL A 111 3.20 -9.01 16.60
CA VAL A 111 4.33 -9.20 15.67
C VAL A 111 4.11 -8.45 14.34
N ALA A 112 3.31 -7.38 14.35
CA ALA A 112 3.12 -6.54 13.19
C ALA A 112 4.46 -5.96 12.70
N PRO A 113 4.74 -6.02 11.39
CA PRO A 113 5.88 -5.33 10.81
C PRO A 113 5.65 -3.82 10.80
N ALA A 114 6.74 -3.05 10.80
CA ALA A 114 6.66 -1.59 10.78
C ALA A 114 6.02 -1.08 9.48
N VAL A 115 5.29 0.03 9.56
CA VAL A 115 4.50 0.61 8.46
C VAL A 115 5.16 1.87 7.90
N VAL A 116 5.15 2.01 6.58
CA VAL A 116 5.49 3.26 5.89
C VAL A 116 4.20 4.04 5.65
N LEU A 117 3.91 5.02 6.51
CA LEU A 117 2.62 5.73 6.49
C LEU A 117 2.36 6.44 5.16
N GLU A 118 3.37 7.08 4.57
CA GLU A 118 3.22 7.81 3.32
C GLU A 118 2.95 6.90 2.10
N ALA A 119 3.26 5.61 2.22
CA ALA A 119 3.06 4.59 1.19
C ALA A 119 1.92 3.60 1.52
N THR A 120 1.15 3.86 2.58
CA THR A 120 0.02 3.03 3.01
C THR A 120 -1.28 3.69 2.59
N HIS A 121 -2.10 3.00 1.81
CA HIS A 121 -3.32 3.55 1.21
C HIS A 121 -4.37 3.92 2.27
N ILE A 122 -5.12 4.99 2.05
CA ILE A 122 -6.08 5.55 3.00
C ILE A 122 -7.17 4.56 3.45
N SER A 123 -7.62 3.66 2.58
CA SER A 123 -8.58 2.60 2.91
C SER A 123 -8.10 1.63 4.00
N THR A 124 -6.81 1.65 4.38
CA THR A 124 -6.33 0.89 5.54
C THR A 124 -7.06 1.30 6.82
N LEU A 125 -7.49 2.57 6.91
CA LEU A 125 -8.24 3.12 8.04
C LEU A 125 -9.64 2.53 8.20
N GLU A 126 -10.13 1.76 7.23
CA GLU A 126 -11.37 0.99 7.36
C GLU A 126 -11.16 -0.28 8.23
N PHE A 127 -9.90 -0.66 8.50
CA PHE A 127 -9.54 -1.91 9.18
C PHE A 127 -8.68 -1.70 10.42
N VAL A 128 -7.83 -0.68 10.45
CA VAL A 128 -6.85 -0.40 11.50
C VAL A 128 -6.87 1.09 11.83
N ASP A 129 -6.81 1.44 13.12
CA ASP A 129 -6.81 2.83 13.55
C ASP A 129 -5.50 3.54 13.19
N LEU A 130 -5.55 4.86 12.94
CA LEU A 130 -4.38 5.62 12.53
C LEU A 130 -3.29 5.62 13.62
N GLU A 131 -3.73 5.67 14.87
CA GLU A 131 -2.88 5.66 16.06
C GLU A 131 -2.03 4.38 16.11
N ASP A 132 -2.63 3.21 15.90
CA ASP A 132 -1.92 1.92 15.86
C ASP A 132 -0.86 1.89 14.75
N LEU A 133 -1.19 2.43 13.57
CA LEU A 133 -0.25 2.53 12.44
C LEU A 133 0.90 3.49 12.76
N GLN A 134 0.64 4.59 13.46
CA GLN A 134 1.66 5.57 13.85
C GLN A 134 2.63 5.00 14.89
N GLU A 135 2.12 4.26 15.87
CA GLU A 135 2.94 3.56 16.87
C GLU A 135 3.87 2.51 16.22
N HIS A 136 3.44 1.92 15.11
CA HIS A 136 4.20 0.94 14.33
C HIS A 136 4.91 1.56 13.12
N SER A 137 5.04 2.88 13.04
CA SER A 137 5.69 3.50 11.89
C SER A 137 7.19 3.23 11.84
N VAL A 138 7.75 3.15 10.63
CA VAL A 138 9.21 3.05 10.45
C VAL A 138 9.90 4.27 11.08
N GLN A 139 10.80 4.04 12.04
CA GLN A 139 11.61 5.11 12.60
C GLN A 139 12.72 5.47 11.60
N ARG A 140 12.79 6.75 11.20
CA ARG A 140 13.85 7.30 10.34
C ARG A 140 14.96 7.93 11.17
#